data_AF-A0A0E3ZVP1-F1
#
_entry.id   AF-A0A0E3ZVP1-F1
#
_cell.length_a   1.000
_cell.length_b   1.000
_cell.length_c   1.000
_cell.angle_alpha   90.00
_cell.angle_beta   90.00
_cell.angle_gamma   90.00
#
_symmetry.space_group_name_H-M   'P 1'
#
loop_
_entity.id
_entity.type
_entity.pdbx_description
1 polymer ?
#
loop_
_entity_poly.entity_id
_entity_poly.type
_entity_poly.pdbx_seq_one_letter_code
_entity_poly.pdbx_strand_id
1 'polypeptide(L)'
;MTIELYASPKTPGELTHPESPVSNLKGELPEAEPTLDFGDLIDTFDSREEAISFIEKQVAGRNQVLTETESGPFDAYTHVEWLTVRILTEDKQTESENYYLVTDEGY
;
A
#
# COMPACT_ATOMS: atom_id res chain seq x y z
N MET A 1 4.53 -13.01 14.28
CA MET A 1 4.04 -11.77 13.65
C MET A 1 4.73 -11.71 12.31
N THR A 2 3.96 -11.86 11.24
CA THR A 2 4.43 -11.80 9.87
C THR A 2 3.74 -10.65 9.17
N ILE A 3 4.42 -10.03 8.21
CA ILE A 3 3.90 -8.94 7.40
C ILE A 3 3.74 -9.44 5.98
N GLU A 4 2.51 -9.44 5.51
CA GLU A 4 2.15 -9.79 4.15
C GLU A 4 2.19 -8.53 3.29
N LEU A 5 2.93 -8.57 2.19
CA LEU A 5 3.03 -7.48 1.24
C LEU A 5 2.11 -7.75 0.05
N TYR A 6 1.14 -6.87 -0.17
CA TYR A 6 0.25 -6.94 -1.31
C TYR A 6 0.53 -5.81 -2.29
N ALA A 7 0.41 -6.11 -3.58
CA ALA A 7 0.33 -5.06 -4.60
C ALA A 7 -0.98 -4.29 -4.41
N SER A 8 -0.93 -2.96 -4.44
CA SER A 8 -2.16 -2.18 -4.58
C SER A 8 -2.68 -2.36 -6.01
N PRO A 9 -4.00 -2.56 -6.22
CA PRO A 9 -4.55 -2.62 -7.56
C PRO A 9 -4.13 -1.38 -8.35
N LYS A 10 -3.46 -1.57 -9.49
CA LYS A 10 -3.08 -0.51 -10.43
C LYS A 10 -4.33 -0.01 -11.16
N THR A 11 -5.33 0.53 -10.46
CA THR A 11 -6.42 1.26 -11.09
C THR A 11 -5.87 2.63 -11.48
N PRO A 12 -5.75 2.98 -12.78
CA PRO A 12 -5.23 4.27 -13.24
C PRO A 12 -6.22 5.44 -13.02
N GLY A 13 -6.93 5.43 -11.90
CA GLY A 13 -7.90 6.43 -11.49
C GLY A 13 -8.34 6.11 -10.07
N GLU A 14 -8.20 7.09 -9.17
CA GLU A 14 -8.61 7.02 -7.76
C GLU A 14 -7.74 6.13 -6.85
N LEU A 15 -6.50 6.57 -6.62
CA LEU A 15 -6.02 6.67 -5.23
C LEU A 15 -6.61 7.94 -4.64
N THR A 16 -7.93 7.96 -4.44
CA THR A 16 -8.46 8.78 -3.37
C THR A 16 -7.89 8.16 -2.09
N HIS A 17 -7.01 8.88 -1.41
CA HIS A 17 -6.95 8.81 0.05
C HIS A 17 -8.40 8.61 0.51
N PRO A 18 -8.74 7.68 1.43
CA PRO A 18 -10.05 7.70 2.02
C PRO A 18 -10.19 9.06 2.69
N GLU A 19 -10.83 10.00 1.99
CA GLU A 19 -11.09 11.32 2.50
C GLU A 19 -11.97 11.09 3.72
N SER A 20 -11.38 11.30 4.90
CA SER A 20 -12.08 11.35 6.17
C SER A 20 -13.40 12.14 6.03
N PRO A 21 -14.40 11.78 6.82
CA PRO A 21 -15.73 11.42 6.37
C PRO A 21 -16.45 12.60 5.72
N VAL A 22 -16.92 12.41 4.49
CA VAL A 22 -18.01 13.23 3.98
C VAL A 22 -19.25 12.91 4.82
N SER A 23 -19.62 13.89 5.63
CA SER A 23 -20.85 13.98 6.39
C SER A 23 -22.05 13.70 5.47
N ASN A 24 -22.52 12.45 5.43
CA ASN A 24 -23.73 12.08 4.72
C ASN A 24 -24.95 12.51 5.55
N LEU A 25 -25.47 13.68 5.21
CA LEU A 25 -26.87 14.04 5.45
C LEU A 25 -27.76 12.97 4.79
N LYS A 26 -28.73 12.45 5.56
CA LYS A 26 -29.67 11.33 5.28
C LYS A 26 -29.10 9.92 5.50
N GLY A 27 -29.35 9.39 6.69
CA GLY A 27 -30.28 8.26 6.91
C GLY A 27 -30.09 6.92 6.17
N GLU A 28 -29.01 6.72 5.43
CA GLU A 28 -28.63 5.44 4.85
C GLU A 28 -27.28 5.08 5.47
N LEU A 29 -27.23 3.94 6.17
CA LEU A 29 -25.97 3.35 6.60
C LEU A 29 -25.13 3.15 5.33
N PRO A 30 -23.86 3.57 5.27
CA PRO A 30 -23.02 3.18 4.15
C PRO A 30 -22.93 1.65 4.15
N GLU A 31 -23.63 0.99 3.21
CA GLU A 31 -23.59 -0.47 3.00
C GLU A 31 -22.32 -0.95 2.29
N ALA A 32 -21.22 -0.22 2.49
CA ALA A 32 -19.92 -0.63 2.04
C ALA A 32 -18.97 -0.47 3.21
N GLU A 33 -18.70 -1.58 3.91
CA GLU A 33 -17.37 -1.72 4.49
C GLU A 33 -16.40 -1.42 3.35
N PRO A 34 -15.39 -0.55 3.54
CA PRO A 34 -14.36 -0.39 2.54
C PRO A 34 -13.72 -1.76 2.35
N THR A 35 -14.15 -2.50 1.32
CA THR A 35 -13.52 -3.75 0.94
C THR A 35 -12.13 -3.37 0.48
N LEU A 36 -11.18 -3.59 1.39
CA LEU A 36 -9.76 -3.52 1.09
C LEU A 36 -9.49 -4.64 0.09
N ASP A 37 -9.54 -4.29 -1.19
CA ASP A 37 -9.13 -5.18 -2.27
C ASP A 37 -7.60 -5.22 -2.23
N PHE A 38 -7.09 -6.09 -1.37
CA PHE A 38 -5.69 -6.48 -1.44
C PHE A 38 -5.48 -7.05 -2.84
N GLY A 39 -4.58 -6.45 -3.62
CA GLY A 39 -4.19 -7.05 -4.90
C GLY A 39 -3.46 -8.37 -4.67
N ASP A 40 -2.66 -8.79 -5.65
CA ASP A 40 -1.88 -10.03 -5.49
C ASP A 40 -0.92 -9.93 -4.29
N LEU A 41 -0.94 -10.97 -3.44
CA LEU A 41 0.08 -11.20 -2.43
C LEU A 41 1.43 -11.36 -3.15
N ILE A 42 2.35 -10.47 -2.84
CA ILE A 42 3.70 -10.49 -3.40
C ILE A 42 4.53 -11.50 -2.64
N ASP A 43 4.64 -11.31 -1.32
CA ASP A 43 5.43 -12.17 -0.43
C ASP A 43 5.10 -11.90 1.04
N THR A 44 5.66 -12.70 1.94
CA THR A 44 5.55 -12.54 3.39
C THR A 44 6.92 -12.31 4.03
N PHE A 45 6.96 -11.41 5.01
CA PHE A 45 8.18 -10.91 5.63
C PHE A 45 8.08 -10.96 7.15
N ASP A 46 9.22 -11.07 7.85
CA ASP A 46 9.23 -11.00 9.31
C ASP A 46 9.16 -9.54 9.81
N SER A 47 9.44 -8.55 8.96
CA SER A 47 9.46 -7.13 9.33
C SER A 47 9.21 -6.19 8.15
N ARG A 48 8.70 -4.99 8.46
CA ARG A 48 8.44 -3.93 7.46
C ARG A 48 9.70 -3.54 6.69
N GLU A 49 10.83 -3.47 7.39
CA GLU A 49 12.13 -3.14 6.78
C GLU A 49 12.54 -4.16 5.71
N GLU A 50 12.20 -5.44 5.89
CA GLU A 50 12.47 -6.48 4.89
C GLU A 50 11.57 -6.33 3.67
N ALA A 51 10.29 -6.02 3.86
CA ALA A 51 9.37 -5.75 2.75
C ALA A 51 9.85 -4.54 1.91
N ILE A 52 10.30 -3.46 2.56
CA ILE A 52 10.86 -2.30 1.85
C ILE A 52 12.17 -2.66 1.14
N SER A 53 13.06 -3.42 1.80
CA SER A 53 14.32 -3.88 1.18
C SER A 53 14.07 -4.78 -0.02
N PHE A 54 13.02 -5.59 0.00
CA PHE A 54 12.60 -6.40 -1.14
C PHE A 54 12.16 -5.52 -2.32
N ILE A 55 11.32 -4.50 -2.08
CA ILE A 55 10.91 -3.54 -3.10
C ILE A 55 12.13 -2.81 -3.67
N GLU A 56 13.05 -2.35 -2.81
CA GLU A 56 14.28 -1.69 -3.25
C GLU A 56 15.12 -2.59 -4.17
N LYS A 57 15.31 -3.87 -3.81
CA LYS A 57 16.02 -4.84 -4.66
C LYS A 57 15.31 -5.10 -5.98
N GLN A 58 13.97 -5.17 -5.96
CA GLN A 58 13.17 -5.37 -7.17
C GLN A 58 13.31 -4.17 -8.12
N VAL A 59 13.22 -2.96 -7.59
CA VAL A 59 13.40 -1.69 -8.31
C VAL A 59 14.82 -1.57 -8.86
N ALA A 60 15.84 -1.87 -8.05
CA ALA A 60 17.23 -1.89 -8.48
C ALA A 60 17.49 -2.91 -9.60
N GLY A 61 16.84 -4.08 -9.55
CA GLY A 61 16.89 -5.09 -10.61
C GLY A 61 16.34 -4.62 -11.96
N ARG A 62 15.52 -3.56 -11.97
CA ARG A 62 14.97 -2.91 -13.17
C ARG A 62 15.81 -1.69 -13.62
N ASN A 63 17.00 -1.46 -13.07
CA ASN A 63 17.80 -0.24 -13.23
C ASN A 63 17.06 1.05 -12.80
N GLN A 64 16.08 0.92 -11.92
CA GLN A 64 15.36 2.04 -11.34
C GLN A 64 15.91 2.35 -9.94
N VAL A 65 15.60 3.54 -9.42
CA VAL A 65 16.06 3.96 -8.09
C VAL A 65 14.87 4.31 -7.22
N LEU A 66 14.76 3.64 -6.07
CA LEU A 66 13.84 4.02 -5.02
C LEU A 66 14.32 5.35 -4.40
N THR A 67 13.50 6.40 -4.52
CA THR A 67 13.86 7.76 -4.09
C THR A 67 13.18 8.18 -2.80
N GLU A 68 11.95 7.73 -2.59
CA GLU A 68 11.17 8.09 -1.41
C GLU A 68 10.22 6.93 -1.07
N THR A 69 9.98 6.74 0.23
CA THR A 69 9.03 5.77 0.75
C THR A 69 8.17 6.47 1.80
N GLU A 70 6.86 6.45 1.60
CA GLU A 70 5.88 6.96 2.53
C GLU A 70 4.97 5.82 2.96
N SER A 71 4.64 5.75 4.24
CA SER A 71 3.72 4.74 4.74
C SER A 71 2.88 5.30 5.86
N GLY A 72 1.73 4.68 6.09
CA GLY A 72 0.90 4.98 7.24
C GLY A 72 -0.13 3.89 7.51
N PRO A 73 -0.81 3.95 8.66
CA PRO A 73 -1.96 3.09 8.90
C PRO A 73 -3.03 3.39 7.86
N PHE A 74 -3.59 2.35 7.24
CA PHE A 74 -4.74 2.50 6.35
C PHE A 74 -5.99 2.89 7.14
N ASP A 75 -6.20 2.23 8.28
CA ASP A 75 -7.23 2.58 9.25
C ASP A 75 -6.73 2.29 10.67
N ALA A 76 -7.13 3.13 11.63
CA ALA A 76 -6.68 3.06 13.02
C ALA A 76 -7.11 1.76 13.74
N TYR A 77 -8.07 1.03 13.18
CA TYR A 77 -8.61 -0.21 13.74
C TYR A 77 -8.21 -1.46 12.94
N THR A 78 -7.39 -1.29 11.90
CA THR A 78 -6.92 -2.40 11.06
C THR A 78 -5.41 -2.58 11.22
N HIS A 79 -4.94 -3.82 11.20
CA HIS A 79 -3.50 -4.15 11.14
C HIS A 79 -2.92 -3.96 9.74
N VAL A 80 -3.48 -3.02 8.98
CA VAL A 80 -3.14 -2.75 7.58
C VAL A 80 -2.47 -1.40 7.49
N GLU A 81 -1.29 -1.36 6.91
CA GLU A 81 -0.57 -0.15 6.55
C GLU A 81 -0.52 -0.01 5.03
N TRP A 82 -0.64 1.21 4.54
CA TRP A 82 -0.32 1.53 3.15
C TRP A 82 1.15 1.92 3.03
N LEU A 83 1.75 1.60 1.90
CA LEU A 83 3.13 1.94 1.55
C LEU A 83 3.17 2.49 0.12
N THR A 84 3.44 3.78 -0.02
CA THR A 84 3.70 4.43 -1.29
C THR A 84 5.19 4.58 -1.50
N VAL A 85 5.67 4.16 -2.66
CA VAL A 85 7.07 4.32 -3.05
C VAL A 85 7.20 5.17 -4.30
N ARG A 86 8.21 6.05 -4.33
CA ARG A 86 8.57 6.84 -5.50
C ARG A 86 9.81 6.28 -6.15
N ILE A 87 9.67 5.90 -7.41
CA ILE A 87 10.69 5.24 -8.19
C ILE A 87 11.12 6.18 -9.31
N LEU A 88 12.42 6.46 -9.37
CA LEU A 88 13.02 7.18 -10.48
C LEU A 88 13.47 6.18 -11.54
N THR A 89 12.92 6.35 -12.74
CA THR A 89 13.26 5.56 -13.92
C THR A 89 14.49 6.11 -14.64
N GLU A 90 15.10 5.31 -15.52
CA GLU A 90 16.22 5.75 -16.38
C GLU A 90 15.84 6.96 -17.25
N ASP A 91 14.58 7.07 -17.67
CA ASP A 91 14.02 8.22 -18.40
C ASP A 91 13.84 9.48 -17.53
N LYS A 92 14.31 9.47 -16.28
CA LYS A 92 14.11 10.53 -15.27
C LYS A 92 12.63 10.82 -14.98
N GLN A 93 11.76 9.86 -15.25
CA GLN A 93 10.36 9.93 -14.85
C GLN A 93 10.22 9.36 -13.45
N THR A 94 9.44 10.05 -12.62
CA THR A 94 9.09 9.54 -11.30
C THR A 94 7.78 8.78 -11.39
N GLU A 95 7.82 7.49 -11.09
CA GLU A 95 6.65 6.64 -10.95
C GLU A 95 6.33 6.47 -9.47
N SER A 96 5.04 6.39 -9.15
CA SER A 96 4.56 6.07 -7.80
C SER A 96 3.94 4.69 -7.82
N GLU A 97 4.45 3.78 -7.01
CA GLU A 97 3.85 2.47 -6.78
C GLU A 97 3.30 2.40 -5.35
N ASN A 98 2.17 1.70 -5.18
CA ASN A 98 1.51 1.56 -3.89
C ASN A 98 1.40 0.10 -3.53
N TYR A 99 1.57 -0.18 -2.24
CA TYR A 99 1.58 -1.50 -1.65
C TYR A 99 0.78 -1.46 -0.35
N TYR A 100 0.29 -2.61 0.09
CA TYR A 100 -0.31 -2.77 1.41
C TYR A 100 0.55 -3.74 2.23
N LEU A 101 0.77 -3.39 3.49
CA LEU A 101 1.45 -4.22 4.48
C LEU A 101 0.39 -4.65 5.48
N VAL A 102 0.08 -5.95 5.52
CA VAL A 102 -0.87 -6.51 6.48
C VAL A 102 -0.08 -7.26 7.52
N THR A 103 -0.25 -6.88 8.79
CA THR A 103 0.33 -7.64 9.87
C THR A 103 -0.63 -8.76 10.27
N ASP A 104 -0.21 -10.00 10.04
CA ASP A 104 -0.85 -11.17 10.61
C ASP A 104 -0.24 -11.46 11.99
N GLU A 105 -1.06 -11.31 13.03
CA GLU A 105 -0.67 -11.60 14.41
C GLU A 105 -0.87 -13.07 14.79
N GLY A 106 -1.44 -13.92 13.92
CA GLY A 106 -1.66 -15.35 14.17
C GLY A 106 -2.52 -15.62 15.42
N TYR A 107 -3.84 -15.65 15.25
CA TYR A 107 -4.80 -15.94 16.35
C TYR A 107 -4.74 -17.38 16.85
#